data_AF-A0A117STW3-F1
#
_entry.id   AF-A0A117STW3-F1
#
_cell.length_a   1.000
_cell.length_b   1.000
_cell.length_c   1.000
_cell.angle_alpha   90.00
_cell.angle_beta   90.00
_cell.angle_gamma   90.00
#
_symmetry.space_group_name_H-M   'P 1'
#
loop_
_entity.id
_entity.type
_entity.pdbx_description
1 polymer ?
#
loop_
_entity_poly.entity_id
_entity_poly.type
_entity_poly.pdbx_seq_one_letter_code
_entity_poly.pdbx_strand_id
1 'polypeptide(L)'
;MNKAELGRVGECVAETFLKQRGFSVWRPDEFIRLLELAVVHGVVYGECKQEPKEPLTFSVPTEAGHVHVTYWRGRCIPQEGRAATPIEHSIYVPCLKKCVEESLGGQLLNALRPVALELLAHRKALKTVDLFAFKDGVVYAVEVKTNSGKLSETQWEKTLVLRLLRHLAVRVYLQNPLVEISQL
;
A
#
# COMPACT_ATOMS: atom_id res chain seq x y z
N MET A 1 24.94 -9.74 -14.79
CA MET A 1 23.92 -9.13 -13.93
C MET A 1 24.53 -8.84 -12.57
N ASN A 2 24.44 -7.60 -12.09
CA ASN A 2 24.92 -7.22 -10.76
C ASN A 2 23.91 -7.70 -9.68
N LYS A 3 24.31 -7.62 -8.40
CA LYS A 3 23.49 -8.10 -7.27
C LYS A 3 22.14 -7.39 -7.16
N ALA A 4 22.07 -6.10 -7.51
CA ALA A 4 20.85 -5.31 -7.45
C ALA A 4 19.85 -5.72 -8.56
N GLU A 5 20.34 -5.98 -9.76
CA GLU A 5 19.53 -6.50 -10.87
C GLU A 5 18.98 -7.89 -10.54
N LEU A 6 19.79 -8.76 -9.93
CA LEU A 6 19.35 -10.08 -9.43
C LEU A 6 18.23 -9.95 -8.39
N GLY A 7 18.35 -8.99 -7.47
CA GLY A 7 17.30 -8.69 -6.48
C GLY A 7 15.98 -8.31 -7.14
N ARG A 8 16.01 -7.35 -8.08
CA ARG A 8 14.81 -6.92 -8.81
C ARG A 8 14.15 -8.04 -9.61
N VAL A 9 14.95 -8.88 -10.28
CA VAL A 9 14.41 -10.06 -10.97
C VAL A 9 13.72 -11.01 -9.99
N GLY A 10 14.34 -11.26 -8.82
CA GLY A 10 13.74 -12.04 -7.75
C GLY A 10 12.40 -11.48 -7.29
N GLU A 11 12.33 -10.18 -7.02
CA GLU A 11 11.09 -9.51 -6.61
C GLU A 11 9.99 -9.62 -7.67
N CYS A 12 10.31 -9.45 -8.96
CA CYS A 12 9.33 -9.61 -10.04
C CYS A 12 8.78 -11.05 -10.13
N VAL A 13 9.65 -12.06 -9.95
CA VAL A 13 9.24 -13.47 -9.91
C VAL A 13 8.36 -13.74 -8.69
N ALA A 14 8.76 -13.25 -7.50
CA ALA A 14 7.98 -13.38 -6.27
C ALA A 14 6.60 -12.73 -6.39
N GLU A 15 6.53 -11.52 -6.93
CA GLU A 15 5.29 -10.79 -7.18
C GLU A 15 4.34 -11.59 -8.10
N THR A 16 4.87 -12.11 -9.21
CA THR A 16 4.09 -12.93 -10.16
C THR A 16 3.58 -14.21 -9.50
N PHE A 17 4.44 -14.89 -8.75
CA PHE A 17 4.09 -16.13 -8.05
C PHE A 17 3.02 -15.91 -6.97
N LEU A 18 3.13 -14.86 -6.17
CA LEU A 18 2.13 -14.49 -5.17
C LEU A 18 0.79 -14.16 -5.83
N LYS A 19 0.78 -13.39 -6.93
CA LYS A 19 -0.44 -13.09 -7.70
C LYS A 19 -1.09 -14.37 -8.23
N GLN A 20 -0.32 -15.32 -8.76
CA GLN A 20 -0.84 -16.63 -9.20
C GLN A 20 -1.45 -17.45 -8.05
N ARG A 21 -1.03 -17.22 -6.81
CA ARG A 21 -1.58 -17.84 -5.59
C ARG A 21 -2.76 -17.06 -4.99
N GLY A 22 -3.26 -16.05 -5.70
CA GLY A 22 -4.44 -15.26 -5.31
C GLY A 22 -4.17 -14.14 -4.32
N PHE A 23 -2.91 -13.69 -4.18
CA PHE A 23 -2.60 -12.51 -3.38
C PHE A 23 -2.77 -11.24 -4.22
N SER A 24 -3.28 -10.17 -3.60
CA SER A 24 -3.05 -8.80 -4.10
C SER A 24 -1.66 -8.37 -3.64
N VAL A 25 -0.83 -7.83 -4.54
CA VAL A 25 0.58 -7.54 -4.25
C VAL A 25 0.93 -6.14 -4.73
N TRP A 26 1.70 -5.41 -3.91
CA TRP A 26 2.08 -4.03 -4.14
C TRP A 26 3.55 -3.79 -3.83
N ARG A 27 4.14 -2.82 -4.53
CA ARG A 27 5.43 -2.23 -4.17
C ARG A 27 5.27 -1.29 -2.97
N PRO A 28 6.36 -0.93 -2.27
CA PRO A 28 6.28 -0.11 -1.05
C PRO A 28 5.54 1.22 -1.22
N ASP A 29 5.84 1.98 -2.27
CA ASP A 29 5.20 3.28 -2.49
C ASP A 29 3.71 3.14 -2.81
N GLU A 30 3.32 2.08 -3.53
CA GLU A 30 1.91 1.75 -3.78
C GLU A 30 1.20 1.36 -2.47
N PHE A 31 1.83 0.54 -1.63
CA PHE A 31 1.25 0.15 -0.33
C PHE A 31 1.10 1.36 0.62
N ILE A 32 2.11 2.22 0.69
CA ILE A 32 2.05 3.47 1.44
C ILE A 32 0.86 4.32 0.97
N ARG A 33 0.63 4.37 -0.36
CA ARG A 33 -0.52 5.07 -0.91
C ARG A 33 -1.85 4.46 -0.45
N LEU A 34 -1.96 3.14 -0.34
CA LEU A 34 -3.17 2.50 0.19
C LEU A 34 -3.42 2.87 1.67
N LEU A 35 -2.35 2.92 2.48
CA LEU A 35 -2.45 3.38 3.88
C LEU A 35 -2.92 4.83 3.97
N GLU A 36 -2.38 5.71 3.12
CA GLU A 36 -2.81 7.11 3.03
C GLU A 36 -4.30 7.25 2.71
N LEU A 37 -4.79 6.50 1.72
CA LEU A 37 -6.21 6.46 1.39
C LEU A 37 -7.04 5.96 2.58
N ALA A 38 -6.59 4.92 3.29
CA ALA A 38 -7.28 4.40 4.46
C ALA A 38 -7.38 5.44 5.60
N VAL A 39 -6.34 6.26 5.82
CA VAL A 39 -6.39 7.37 6.78
C VAL A 39 -7.35 8.47 6.31
N VAL A 40 -7.35 8.81 5.01
CA VAL A 40 -8.30 9.78 4.44
C VAL A 40 -9.75 9.35 4.68
N HIS A 41 -10.07 8.06 4.50
CA HIS A 41 -11.41 7.53 4.80
C HIS A 41 -11.83 7.78 6.26
N GLY A 42 -10.89 7.68 7.20
CA GLY A 42 -11.14 7.88 8.63
C GLY A 42 -11.37 9.34 9.04
N VAL A 43 -10.93 10.33 8.25
CA VAL A 43 -11.06 11.76 8.59
C VAL A 43 -12.07 12.52 7.73
N VAL A 44 -12.47 11.96 6.60
CA VAL A 44 -13.52 12.56 5.77
C VAL A 44 -14.88 12.22 6.39
N TYR A 45 -15.77 13.20 6.45
CA TYR A 45 -17.13 13.05 6.98
C TYR A 45 -18.18 13.65 6.04
N GLY A 46 -19.45 13.32 6.27
CA GLY A 46 -20.57 13.77 5.45
C GLY A 46 -20.83 12.87 4.22
N GLU A 47 -21.75 13.34 3.38
CA GLU A 47 -22.20 12.66 2.16
C GLU A 47 -21.87 13.49 0.93
N CYS A 48 -21.45 12.81 -0.14
CA CYS A 48 -21.23 13.44 -1.44
C CYS A 48 -22.57 13.80 -2.09
N LYS A 49 -22.90 15.08 -2.14
CA LYS A 49 -24.16 15.57 -2.75
C LYS A 49 -24.01 15.92 -4.23
N GLN A 50 -22.80 16.18 -4.69
CA GLN A 50 -22.51 16.59 -6.05
C GLN A 50 -21.09 16.21 -6.47
N GLU A 51 -20.92 15.89 -7.74
CA GLU A 51 -19.63 15.61 -8.36
C GLU A 51 -18.97 16.91 -8.84
N PRO A 52 -17.63 17.04 -8.79
CA PRO A 52 -16.95 18.15 -9.43
C PRO A 52 -17.11 18.06 -10.95
N LYS A 53 -16.79 19.16 -11.66
CA LYS A 53 -16.86 19.25 -13.14
C LYS A 53 -15.56 18.88 -13.85
N GLU A 54 -14.47 18.81 -13.11
CA GLU A 54 -13.15 18.36 -13.55
C GLU A 54 -12.43 17.61 -12.41
N PRO A 55 -11.35 16.86 -12.69
CA PRO A 55 -10.54 16.23 -11.65
C PRO A 55 -9.98 17.26 -10.66
N LEU A 56 -10.24 17.03 -9.37
CA LEU A 56 -9.76 17.91 -8.29
C LEU A 56 -8.83 17.16 -7.34
N THR A 57 -7.69 17.78 -7.04
CA THR A 57 -6.73 17.31 -6.04
C THR A 57 -7.00 18.00 -4.70
N PHE A 58 -7.37 17.21 -3.71
CA PHE A 58 -7.63 17.65 -2.35
C PHE A 58 -6.40 17.41 -1.49
N SER A 59 -5.96 18.42 -0.75
CA SER A 59 -5.03 18.24 0.37
C SER A 59 -5.84 18.00 1.64
N VAL A 60 -5.83 16.77 2.14
CA VAL A 60 -6.60 16.36 3.31
C VAL A 60 -5.66 16.32 4.52
N PRO A 61 -5.90 17.13 5.56
CA PRO A 61 -5.11 17.07 6.78
C PRO A 61 -5.42 15.77 7.54
N THR A 62 -4.38 15.04 7.91
CA THR A 62 -4.46 13.82 8.72
C THR A 62 -3.41 13.85 9.82
N GLU A 63 -3.52 12.96 10.80
CA GLU A 63 -2.49 12.78 11.83
C GLU A 63 -1.14 12.30 11.24
N ALA A 64 -1.15 11.70 10.05
CA ALA A 64 0.05 11.31 9.31
C ALA A 64 0.61 12.45 8.41
N GLY A 65 0.07 13.66 8.50
CA GLY A 65 0.39 14.80 7.64
C GLY A 65 -0.70 15.06 6.58
N HIS A 66 -0.38 15.91 5.59
CA HIS A 66 -1.31 16.19 4.49
C HIS A 66 -1.25 15.08 3.45
N VAL A 67 -2.39 14.49 3.14
CA VAL A 67 -2.54 13.48 2.08
C VAL A 67 -3.22 14.13 0.87
N HIS A 68 -2.56 14.04 -0.28
CA HIS A 68 -3.10 14.54 -1.53
C HIS A 68 -3.91 13.45 -2.23
N VAL A 69 -5.20 13.68 -2.49
CA VAL A 69 -6.07 12.74 -3.21
C VAL A 69 -6.74 13.45 -4.37
N THR A 70 -6.52 12.95 -5.58
CA THR A 70 -7.25 13.42 -6.76
C THR A 70 -8.50 12.59 -6.96
N TYR A 71 -9.64 13.27 -7.04
CA TYR A 71 -10.95 12.66 -7.21
C TYR A 71 -11.58 13.04 -8.53
N TRP A 72 -12.17 12.04 -9.18
CA TRP A 72 -12.98 12.25 -10.37
C TRP A 72 -14.02 11.16 -10.54
N ARG A 73 -15.31 11.55 -10.57
CA ARG A 73 -16.46 10.67 -10.90
C ARG A 73 -16.45 9.35 -10.12
N GLY A 74 -16.42 9.44 -8.80
CA GLY A 74 -16.41 8.29 -7.91
C GLY A 74 -15.05 7.61 -7.71
N ARG A 75 -13.99 8.00 -8.43
CA ARG A 75 -12.68 7.32 -8.37
C ARG A 75 -11.57 8.18 -7.79
N CYS A 76 -10.68 7.56 -7.03
CA CYS A 76 -9.40 8.19 -6.71
C CYS A 76 -8.45 7.92 -7.89
N ILE A 77 -8.01 8.97 -8.59
CA ILE A 77 -7.13 8.83 -9.76
C ILE A 77 -5.68 9.12 -9.35
N PRO A 78 -4.69 8.45 -9.98
CA PRO A 78 -3.28 8.63 -9.63
C PRO A 78 -2.67 9.91 -10.20
N GLN A 79 -3.24 10.45 -11.29
CA GLN A 79 -2.77 11.69 -11.89
C GLN A 79 -3.25 12.89 -11.09
N GLU A 80 -2.36 13.85 -10.84
CA GLU A 80 -2.74 15.11 -10.22
C GLU A 80 -3.68 15.91 -11.13
N GLY A 81 -4.84 16.26 -10.60
CA GLY A 81 -5.73 17.26 -11.17
C GLY A 81 -5.43 18.65 -10.61
N ARG A 82 -6.28 19.62 -10.94
CA ARG A 82 -6.17 20.97 -10.37
C ARG A 82 -6.37 20.92 -8.86
N ALA A 83 -5.59 21.68 -8.10
CA ALA A 83 -5.80 21.84 -6.67
C ALA A 83 -7.21 22.40 -6.37
N ALA A 84 -7.94 21.75 -5.47
CA ALA A 84 -9.24 22.21 -5.02
C ALA A 84 -9.11 23.55 -4.27
N THR A 85 -9.98 24.50 -4.57
CA THR A 85 -10.12 25.73 -3.78
C THR A 85 -10.75 25.41 -2.41
N PRO A 86 -10.67 26.31 -1.41
CA PRO A 86 -11.29 26.09 -0.09
C PRO A 86 -12.81 25.83 -0.15
N ILE A 87 -13.50 26.48 -1.08
CA ILE A 87 -14.94 26.29 -1.29
C ILE A 87 -15.19 24.88 -1.86
N GLU A 88 -14.44 24.48 -2.88
CA GLU A 88 -14.54 23.14 -3.48
C GLU A 88 -14.17 22.04 -2.49
N HIS A 89 -13.18 22.29 -1.62
CA HIS A 89 -12.80 21.38 -0.54
C HIS A 89 -14.00 21.12 0.38
N SER A 90 -14.64 22.19 0.87
CA SER A 90 -15.81 22.09 1.76
C SER A 90 -17.00 21.35 1.13
N ILE A 91 -17.12 21.42 -0.19
CA ILE A 91 -18.24 20.85 -0.94
C ILE A 91 -17.99 19.38 -1.32
N TYR A 92 -16.79 19.09 -1.85
CA TYR A 92 -16.52 17.83 -2.56
C TYR A 92 -15.64 16.86 -1.77
N VAL A 93 -15.01 17.26 -0.68
CA VAL A 93 -14.24 16.34 0.18
C VAL A 93 -15.04 15.12 0.63
N PRO A 94 -16.34 15.21 0.99
CA PRO A 94 -17.14 14.03 1.32
C PRO A 94 -17.15 12.96 0.22
N CYS A 95 -16.95 13.33 -1.05
CA CYS A 95 -16.88 12.42 -2.19
C CYS A 95 -15.66 11.49 -2.17
N LEU A 96 -14.61 11.86 -1.41
CA LEU A 96 -13.44 11.01 -1.24
C LEU A 96 -13.76 9.68 -0.56
N LYS A 97 -14.81 9.60 0.29
CA LYS A 97 -15.18 8.32 0.93
C LYS A 97 -15.45 7.23 -0.07
N LYS A 98 -16.36 7.50 -1.02
CA LYS A 98 -16.74 6.56 -2.07
C LYS A 98 -15.53 6.18 -2.93
N CYS A 99 -14.68 7.15 -3.24
CA CYS A 99 -13.48 6.89 -4.02
C CYS A 99 -12.52 5.94 -3.31
N VAL A 100 -12.30 6.14 -2.01
CA VAL A 100 -11.43 5.26 -1.22
C VAL A 100 -12.04 3.86 -1.10
N GLU A 101 -13.34 3.77 -0.86
CA GLU A 101 -14.07 2.49 -0.76
C GLU A 101 -14.00 1.69 -2.06
N GLU A 102 -14.17 2.34 -3.21
CA GLU A 102 -14.00 1.71 -4.53
C GLU A 102 -12.54 1.33 -4.80
N SER A 103 -11.58 2.15 -4.35
CA SER A 103 -10.15 1.92 -4.63
C SER A 103 -9.56 0.79 -3.79
N LEU A 104 -9.95 0.68 -2.53
CA LEU A 104 -9.43 -0.35 -1.61
C LEU A 104 -10.33 -1.59 -1.57
N GLY A 105 -11.64 -1.42 -1.76
CA GLY A 105 -12.62 -2.46 -1.44
C GLY A 105 -12.79 -2.64 0.07
N GLY A 106 -13.95 -3.18 0.46
CA GLY A 106 -14.33 -3.27 1.88
C GLY A 106 -13.37 -4.11 2.74
N GLN A 107 -12.86 -5.23 2.20
CA GLN A 107 -11.98 -6.12 2.97
C GLN A 107 -10.62 -5.48 3.28
N LEU A 108 -9.95 -4.91 2.26
CA LEU A 108 -8.65 -4.28 2.45
C LEU A 108 -8.76 -3.01 3.29
N LEU A 109 -9.79 -2.18 3.04
CA LEU A 109 -10.04 -0.99 3.86
C LEU A 109 -10.21 -1.36 5.34
N ASN A 110 -10.99 -2.41 5.65
CA ASN A 110 -11.18 -2.88 7.03
C ASN A 110 -9.89 -3.42 7.64
N ALA A 111 -9.01 -4.05 6.85
CA ALA A 111 -7.72 -4.53 7.32
C ALA A 111 -6.71 -3.39 7.57
N LEU A 112 -6.71 -2.35 6.72
CA LEU A 112 -5.75 -1.26 6.81
C LEU A 112 -6.15 -0.19 7.82
N ARG A 113 -7.43 0.19 7.90
CA ARG A 113 -7.91 1.31 8.72
C ARG A 113 -7.40 1.30 10.17
N PRO A 114 -7.38 0.15 10.90
CA PRO A 114 -6.93 0.12 12.29
C PRO A 114 -5.41 0.34 12.46
N VAL A 115 -4.61 0.05 11.43
CA VAL A 115 -3.15 0.04 11.51
C VAL A 115 -2.50 1.15 10.68
N ALA A 116 -3.25 1.83 9.82
CA ALA A 116 -2.70 2.72 8.80
C ALA A 116 -1.89 3.88 9.38
N LEU A 117 -2.39 4.53 10.43
CA LEU A 117 -1.71 5.64 11.07
C LEU A 117 -0.36 5.22 11.69
N GLU A 118 -0.35 4.14 12.47
CA GLU A 118 0.86 3.63 13.11
C GLU A 118 1.90 3.18 12.06
N LEU A 119 1.46 2.50 11.01
CA LEU A 119 2.36 2.11 9.90
C LEU A 119 2.92 3.33 9.16
N LEU A 120 2.12 4.38 8.93
CA LEU A 120 2.58 5.61 8.29
C LEU A 120 3.57 6.40 9.16
N ALA A 121 3.55 6.26 10.49
CA ALA A 121 4.60 6.81 11.35
C ALA A 121 5.98 6.18 11.05
N HIS A 122 5.99 4.96 10.49
CA HIS A 122 7.17 4.20 10.10
C HIS A 122 7.42 4.17 8.58
N ARG A 123 7.03 5.21 7.83
CA ARG A 123 7.23 5.33 6.37
C ARG A 123 8.62 4.92 5.88
N LYS A 124 9.68 5.31 6.58
CA LYS A 124 11.06 4.94 6.19
C LYS A 124 11.27 3.42 6.23
N ALA A 125 10.72 2.73 7.23
CA ALA A 125 10.82 1.27 7.34
C ALA A 125 9.98 0.57 6.26
N LEU A 126 8.76 1.05 5.98
CA LEU A 126 7.90 0.53 4.91
C LEU A 126 8.61 0.51 3.56
N LYS A 127 9.37 1.57 3.24
CA LYS A 127 10.16 1.67 1.99
C LYS A 127 11.28 0.65 1.85
N THR A 128 11.65 -0.05 2.92
CA THR A 128 12.70 -1.06 2.91
C THR A 128 12.18 -2.49 2.77
N VAL A 129 10.87 -2.69 2.78
CA VAL A 129 10.23 -4.00 2.53
C VAL A 129 10.24 -4.23 1.02
N ASP A 130 10.47 -5.46 0.57
CA ASP A 130 10.56 -5.75 -0.86
C ASP A 130 9.18 -5.69 -1.54
N LEU A 131 8.17 -6.32 -0.92
CA LEU A 131 6.78 -6.35 -1.39
C LEU A 131 5.78 -6.32 -0.22
N PHE A 132 4.58 -5.85 -0.46
CA PHE A 132 3.43 -6.07 0.43
C PHE A 132 2.41 -6.96 -0.26
N ALA A 133 1.76 -7.83 0.50
CA ALA A 133 0.73 -8.72 -0.02
C ALA A 133 -0.51 -8.73 0.87
N PHE A 134 -1.68 -8.96 0.28
CA PHE A 134 -2.94 -9.14 1.00
C PHE A 134 -3.65 -10.39 0.52
N LYS A 135 -4.13 -11.18 1.47
CA LYS A 135 -4.97 -12.35 1.21
C LYS A 135 -5.78 -12.71 2.44
N ASP A 136 -7.04 -13.10 2.25
CA ASP A 136 -7.93 -13.60 3.29
C ASP A 136 -8.03 -12.67 4.52
N GLY A 137 -8.07 -11.35 4.28
CA GLY A 137 -8.19 -10.34 5.34
C GLY A 137 -6.87 -9.99 6.05
N VAL A 138 -5.74 -10.56 5.63
CA VAL A 138 -4.44 -10.37 6.28
C VAL A 138 -3.48 -9.66 5.34
N VAL A 139 -2.76 -8.66 5.88
CA VAL A 139 -1.67 -7.96 5.20
C VAL A 139 -0.33 -8.54 5.64
N TYR A 140 0.54 -8.75 4.66
CA TYR A 140 1.87 -9.33 4.82
C TYR A 140 2.94 -8.36 4.34
N ALA A 141 3.98 -8.15 5.16
CA ALA A 141 5.26 -7.63 4.72
C ALA A 141 6.09 -8.80 4.16
N VAL A 142 6.51 -8.70 2.91
CA VAL A 142 7.16 -9.78 2.18
C VAL A 142 8.63 -9.43 1.93
N GLU A 143 9.51 -10.31 2.39
CA GLU A 143 10.94 -10.23 2.15
C GLU A 143 11.32 -11.28 1.10
N VAL A 144 11.98 -10.86 0.03
CA VAL A 144 12.35 -11.70 -1.10
C VAL A 144 13.84 -12.04 -1.02
N LYS A 145 14.17 -13.32 -1.19
CA LYS A 145 15.55 -13.80 -1.22
C LYS A 145 15.81 -14.59 -2.48
N THR A 146 16.80 -14.14 -3.26
CA THR A 146 17.31 -14.91 -4.38
C THR A 146 18.41 -15.86 -3.91
N ASN A 147 18.33 -17.13 -4.32
CA ASN A 147 19.29 -18.19 -3.99
C ASN A 147 19.55 -18.34 -2.47
N SER A 148 20.79 -18.67 -2.05
CA SER A 148 21.22 -18.93 -0.67
C SER A 148 21.27 -17.70 0.26
N GLY A 149 20.58 -16.61 -0.09
CA GLY A 149 20.45 -15.44 0.77
C GLY A 149 19.84 -15.81 2.12
N LYS A 150 20.59 -15.58 3.21
CA LYS A 150 20.04 -15.62 4.58
C LYS A 150 19.30 -14.31 4.87
N LEU A 151 18.34 -14.38 5.79
CA LEU A 151 17.76 -13.18 6.38
C LEU A 151 18.85 -12.51 7.23
N SER A 152 19.07 -11.21 7.06
CA SER A 152 20.04 -10.47 7.88
C SER A 152 19.43 -10.10 9.24
N GLU A 153 20.26 -9.88 10.26
CA GLU A 153 19.81 -9.42 11.59
C GLU A 153 19.02 -8.10 11.51
N THR A 154 19.40 -7.20 10.60
CA THR A 154 18.64 -5.97 10.30
C THR A 154 17.22 -6.21 9.79
N GLN A 155 16.86 -7.42 9.33
CA GLN A 155 15.49 -7.75 8.95
C GLN A 155 14.64 -8.19 10.14
N TRP A 156 15.24 -8.76 11.19
CA TRP A 156 14.54 -9.03 12.45
C TRP A 156 14.12 -7.74 13.16
N GLU A 157 14.95 -6.71 13.09
CA GLU A 157 14.60 -5.38 13.61
C GLU A 157 13.42 -4.76 12.84
N LYS A 158 13.30 -5.01 11.52
CA LYS A 158 12.12 -4.59 10.74
C LYS A 158 10.85 -5.29 11.18
N THR A 159 10.92 -6.57 11.55
CA THR A 159 9.79 -7.35 12.08
C THR A 159 9.23 -6.72 13.35
N LEU A 160 10.10 -6.18 14.21
CA LEU A 160 9.69 -5.47 15.42
C LEU A 160 9.00 -4.15 15.11
N VAL A 161 9.51 -3.38 14.14
CA VAL A 161 8.93 -2.08 13.74
C VAL A 161 7.60 -2.26 12.99
N LEU A 162 7.45 -3.32 12.21
CA LEU A 162 6.25 -3.61 11.41
C LEU A 162 5.41 -4.75 12.00
N ARG A 163 5.49 -4.96 13.32
CA ARG A 163 4.79 -6.02 14.07
C ARG A 163 3.27 -6.11 13.85
N LEU A 164 2.67 -5.04 13.35
CA LEU A 164 1.24 -4.98 13.00
C LEU A 164 0.91 -5.78 11.73
N LEU A 165 1.92 -6.13 10.94
CA LEU A 165 1.80 -6.94 9.74
C LEU A 165 2.29 -8.35 10.02
N ARG A 166 1.74 -9.33 9.29
CA ARG A 166 2.37 -10.65 9.24
C ARG A 166 3.58 -10.61 8.33
N HIS A 167 4.54 -11.50 8.55
CA HIS A 167 5.76 -11.53 7.76
C HIS A 167 5.84 -12.80 6.92
N LEU A 168 6.19 -12.64 5.64
CA LEU A 168 6.45 -13.74 4.71
C LEU A 168 7.86 -13.61 4.15
N ALA A 169 8.56 -14.73 4.08
CA ALA A 169 9.75 -14.86 3.24
C ALA A 169 9.37 -15.59 1.96
N VAL A 170 9.76 -15.01 0.82
CA VAL A 170 9.66 -15.66 -0.50
C VAL A 170 11.07 -15.93 -1.00
N ARG A 171 11.42 -17.21 -1.15
CA ARG A 171 12.70 -17.62 -1.74
C ARG A 171 12.50 -17.90 -3.22
N VAL A 172 13.31 -17.25 -4.04
CA VAL A 172 13.33 -17.44 -5.49
C VAL A 172 14.67 -18.06 -5.88
N TYR A 173 14.62 -19.29 -6.36
CA TYR A 173 15.77 -19.96 -6.92
C TYR A 173 15.84 -19.59 -8.41
N LEU A 174 16.88 -18.88 -8.83
CA LEU A 174 16.99 -18.45 -10.25
C LEU A 174 17.67 -19.52 -11.11
N GLN A 175 18.46 -20.38 -10.49
CA GLN A 175 19.17 -21.48 -11.16
C GLN A 175 18.30 -22.73 -11.34
N ASN A 176 17.24 -22.86 -10.54
CA ASN A 176 16.23 -23.92 -10.62
C ASN A 176 14.87 -23.25 -10.43
N PRO A 177 13.85 -23.46 -11.28
CA PRO A 177 12.58 -22.73 -11.25
C PRO A 177 11.70 -23.15 -10.05
N LEU A 178 12.13 -22.78 -8.85
CA LEU A 178 11.46 -23.07 -7.59
C LEU A 178 11.23 -21.76 -6.85
N VAL A 179 10.01 -21.59 -6.33
CA VAL A 179 9.64 -20.49 -5.45
C VAL A 179 9.00 -21.07 -4.20
N GLU A 180 9.55 -20.72 -3.04
CA GLU A 180 9.08 -21.20 -1.73
C GLU A 180 8.54 -20.03 -0.91
N ILE A 181 7.44 -20.25 -0.18
CA ILE A 181 6.88 -19.30 0.78
C ILE A 181 7.06 -19.88 2.18
N SER A 182 7.60 -19.09 3.10
CA SER A 182 7.70 -19.45 4.51
C SER A 182 7.16 -18.30 5.37
N GLN A 183 6.43 -18.64 6.43
CA GLN A 183 6.11 -17.66 7.48
C GLN A 183 7.36 -17.41 8.32
N LEU A 184 7.57 -16.15 8.70
CA LEU A 184 8.65 -15.71 9.56
C LEU A 184 8.20 -15.56 11.00
#